data_AF-A0A699YZ31-F1
#
_entry.id   AF-A0A699YZ31-F1
#
_cell.length_a   1.000
_cell.length_b   1.000
_cell.length_c   1.000
_cell.angle_alpha   90.00
_cell.angle_beta   90.00
_cell.angle_gamma   90.00
#
_symmetry.space_group_name_H-M   'P 1'
#
loop_
_entity.id
_entity.type
_entity.pdbx_description
1 polymer ?
#
loop_
_entity_poly.entity_id
_entity_poly.type
_entity_poly.pdbx_seq_one_letter_code
_entity_poly.pdbx_strand_id
1 'polypeptide(L)'
;MYIADFARLGLFMDLTPLVTASPTVAWADFTPLVGLPLVGVTYALYFRRDVLLAAGVTITPSTWDDVVTLAERLNGTDYNGDGVGDWAVCHTLTNTCQAPHILMDIAANVMQTLGPTHGFLYGKRDCNAGTLAFLNGTCLFTIQNSAVFKGTLLAPSLRGKVGSAMVPGVTEVWDRVAGRLVPCSAQLCPFATPQQLLNGSVRLVNYAPWKGTVGYSGSVAGAISPEYQQAAFNYLELATATNFSWQTVLDPTSIWAPLRDSMISGPNALQPYLAAGYDLATTKE
;
A
#
# COMPACT_ATOMS: atom_id res chain seq x y z
N MET A 1 2.74 -23.26 0.45
CA MET A 1 1.69 -23.69 -0.49
C MET A 1 0.88 -22.46 -0.84
N TYR A 2 0.92 -22.03 -2.10
CA TYR A 2 0.24 -20.84 -2.60
C TYR A 2 -1.23 -21.13 -2.86
N ILE A 3 -2.09 -20.11 -2.86
CA ILE A 3 -3.53 -20.27 -3.17
C ILE A 3 -3.76 -20.91 -4.55
N ALA A 4 -2.86 -20.65 -5.50
CA ALA A 4 -2.84 -21.29 -6.82
C ALA A 4 -2.55 -22.81 -6.76
N ASP A 5 -1.81 -23.28 -5.75
CA ASP A 5 -1.56 -24.71 -5.56
C ASP A 5 -2.84 -25.43 -5.12
N PHE A 6 -3.67 -24.80 -4.27
CA PHE A 6 -4.98 -25.36 -3.88
C PHE A 6 -5.92 -25.52 -5.08
N ALA A 7 -5.90 -24.58 -6.02
CA ALA A 7 -6.67 -24.67 -7.25
C ALA A 7 -6.17 -25.78 -8.18
N ARG A 8 -4.84 -25.91 -8.33
CA ARG A 8 -4.22 -27.02 -9.09
C ARG A 8 -4.56 -28.39 -8.51
N LEU A 9 -4.78 -28.47 -7.20
CA LEU A 9 -5.19 -29.68 -6.49
C LEU A 9 -6.73 -29.89 -6.48
N GLY A 10 -7.51 -29.02 -7.13
CA GLY A 10 -8.97 -29.10 -7.17
C GLY A 10 -9.66 -28.78 -5.83
N LEU A 11 -8.93 -28.26 -4.85
CA LEU A 11 -9.46 -27.91 -3.52
C LEU A 11 -10.30 -26.64 -3.58
N PHE A 12 -9.97 -25.71 -4.48
CA PHE A 12 -10.77 -24.52 -4.78
C PHE A 12 -11.31 -24.57 -6.21
N MET A 13 -12.54 -24.08 -6.37
CA MET A 13 -13.18 -23.88 -7.67
C MET A 13 -12.46 -22.76 -8.44
N ASP A 14 -12.34 -22.93 -9.75
CA ASP A 14 -12.01 -21.82 -10.66
C ASP A 14 -13.21 -20.87 -10.75
N LEU A 15 -13.07 -19.68 -10.18
CA LEU A 15 -14.13 -18.67 -10.15
C LEU A 15 -14.18 -17.84 -11.43
N THR A 16 -13.19 -17.96 -12.32
CA THR A 16 -13.07 -17.14 -13.55
C THR A 16 -14.39 -17.07 -14.34
N PRO A 17 -15.09 -18.20 -14.63
CA PRO A 17 -16.34 -18.14 -15.40
C PRO A 17 -17.46 -17.37 -14.69
N LEU A 18 -17.57 -17.52 -13.36
CA LEU A 18 -18.61 -16.87 -12.56
C LEU A 18 -18.34 -15.36 -12.43
N VAL A 19 -17.07 -14.97 -12.31
CA VAL A 19 -16.64 -13.57 -12.20
C VAL A 19 -16.83 -12.84 -13.52
N THR A 20 -16.44 -13.46 -14.64
CA THR A 20 -16.63 -12.88 -15.98
C THR A 20 -18.12 -12.72 -16.33
N ALA A 21 -18.99 -13.62 -15.85
CA ALA A 21 -20.43 -13.52 -16.05
C ALA A 21 -21.11 -12.53 -15.09
N SER A 22 -20.47 -12.14 -13.99
CA SER A 22 -21.04 -11.23 -12.99
C SER A 22 -21.00 -9.78 -13.48
N PRO A 23 -22.14 -9.07 -13.50
CA PRO A 23 -22.17 -7.64 -13.80
C PRO A 23 -21.67 -6.77 -12.63
N THR A 24 -21.47 -7.34 -11.44
CA THR A 24 -21.12 -6.58 -10.22
C THR A 24 -19.65 -6.70 -9.81
N VAL A 25 -19.02 -7.85 -10.12
CA VAL A 25 -17.63 -8.15 -9.77
C VAL A 25 -16.75 -8.31 -11.01
N ALA A 26 -17.19 -7.84 -12.18
CA ALA A 26 -16.42 -7.90 -13.44
C ALA A 26 -15.01 -7.28 -13.31
N TRP A 27 -14.06 -8.08 -12.84
CA TRP A 27 -12.66 -7.75 -12.69
C TRP A 27 -11.95 -8.25 -13.95
N ALA A 28 -11.49 -7.32 -14.77
CA ALA A 28 -10.74 -7.64 -15.98
C ALA A 28 -9.27 -8.02 -15.69
N ASP A 29 -8.83 -7.83 -14.44
CA ASP A 29 -7.40 -7.62 -14.15
C ASP A 29 -6.70 -8.85 -13.53
N PHE A 30 -7.42 -9.95 -13.25
CA PHE A 30 -6.85 -11.12 -12.56
C PHE A 30 -7.35 -12.46 -13.14
N THR A 31 -6.44 -13.29 -13.67
CA THR A 31 -6.71 -14.68 -14.10
C THR A 31 -5.52 -15.62 -13.81
N PRO A 32 -5.73 -16.90 -13.43
CA PRO A 32 -7.00 -17.53 -13.05
C PRO A 32 -7.47 -17.06 -11.66
N LEU A 33 -8.77 -16.81 -11.51
CA LEU A 33 -9.33 -16.31 -10.25
C LEU A 33 -9.74 -17.48 -9.35
N VAL A 34 -8.96 -17.72 -8.30
CA VAL A 34 -9.20 -18.84 -7.34
C VAL A 34 -9.69 -18.34 -5.98
N GLY A 35 -9.91 -17.03 -5.87
CA GLY A 35 -10.49 -16.37 -4.72
C GLY A 35 -10.86 -14.93 -5.06
N LEU A 36 -11.97 -14.47 -4.49
CA LEU A 36 -12.45 -13.10 -4.57
C LEU A 36 -11.80 -12.27 -3.45
N PRO A 37 -10.93 -11.27 -3.74
CA PRO A 37 -10.52 -10.31 -2.72
C PRO A 37 -11.71 -9.59 -2.09
N LEU A 38 -11.84 -9.76 -0.77
CA LEU A 38 -12.93 -9.19 0.02
C LEU A 38 -12.56 -7.82 0.60
N VAL A 39 -11.31 -7.67 1.02
CA VAL A 39 -10.73 -6.40 1.51
C VAL A 39 -9.25 -6.31 1.15
N GLY A 40 -8.78 -5.11 0.82
CA GLY A 40 -7.37 -4.82 0.57
C GLY A 40 -6.71 -4.25 1.82
N VAL A 41 -5.39 -4.39 1.91
CA VAL A 41 -4.53 -3.65 2.84
C VAL A 41 -3.30 -3.24 2.05
N THR A 42 -3.13 -1.93 1.87
CA THR A 42 -2.01 -1.34 1.11
C THR A 42 -1.10 -0.60 2.06
N TYR A 43 0.22 -0.78 1.93
CA TYR A 43 1.19 0.03 2.66
C TYR A 43 1.68 1.18 1.78
N ALA A 44 1.76 2.38 2.35
CA ALA A 44 2.22 3.59 1.69
C ALA A 44 3.19 4.35 2.58
N LEU A 45 4.02 5.22 1.99
CA LEU A 45 4.73 6.26 2.74
C LEU A 45 3.73 7.36 3.09
N TYR A 46 3.62 7.67 4.37
CA TYR A 46 2.92 8.84 4.89
C TYR A 46 3.93 9.83 5.45
N PHE A 47 3.74 11.11 5.16
CA PHE A 47 4.68 12.15 5.58
C PHE A 47 3.98 13.46 5.96
N ARG A 48 4.59 14.21 6.89
CA ARG A 48 4.19 15.57 7.27
C ARG A 48 4.63 16.57 6.21
N ARG A 49 3.74 16.81 5.24
CA ARG A 49 3.96 17.74 4.13
C ARG A 49 4.23 19.16 4.61
N ASP A 50 3.51 19.61 5.63
CA ASP A 50 3.70 20.93 6.23
C ASP A 50 5.13 21.13 6.78
N VAL A 51 5.68 20.10 7.46
CA VAL A 51 7.04 20.12 7.97
C VAL A 51 8.06 20.15 6.82
N LEU A 52 7.86 19.34 5.79
CA LEU A 52 8.73 19.35 4.61
C LEU A 52 8.72 20.72 3.91
N LEU A 53 7.54 21.30 3.69
CA LEU A 53 7.39 22.62 3.08
C LEU A 53 8.05 23.72 3.93
N ALA A 54 7.89 23.68 5.25
CA ALA A 54 8.55 24.61 6.16
C ALA A 54 10.09 24.49 6.11
N ALA A 55 10.61 23.30 5.84
CA ALA A 55 12.04 23.04 5.63
C ALA A 55 12.55 23.37 4.21
N GLY A 56 11.69 23.92 3.34
CA GLY A 56 11.99 24.26 1.95
C GLY A 56 12.00 23.06 1.00
N VAL A 57 11.44 21.91 1.40
CA VAL A 57 11.37 20.68 0.61
C VAL A 57 10.01 20.62 -0.08
N THR A 58 10.02 20.78 -1.41
CA THR A 58 8.81 20.82 -2.24
C THR A 58 8.57 19.56 -3.08
N ILE A 59 9.55 18.66 -3.12
CA ILE A 59 9.44 17.39 -3.83
C ILE A 59 8.98 16.29 -2.88
N THR A 60 8.18 15.36 -3.41
CA THR A 60 7.74 14.17 -2.66
C THR A 60 8.90 13.17 -2.56
N PRO A 61 9.29 12.72 -1.34
CA PRO A 61 10.35 11.75 -1.18
C PRO A 61 10.03 10.46 -1.93
N SER A 62 10.93 10.06 -2.84
CA SER A 62 10.67 8.98 -3.79
C SER A 62 11.60 7.78 -3.57
N THR A 63 12.72 7.98 -2.89
CA THR A 63 13.72 6.94 -2.59
C THR A 63 13.97 6.83 -1.09
N TRP A 64 14.51 5.68 -0.67
CA TRP A 64 14.95 5.50 0.72
C TRP A 64 16.05 6.49 1.11
N ASP A 65 16.94 6.85 0.18
CA ASP A 65 17.97 7.88 0.42
C ASP A 65 17.33 9.25 0.68
N ASP A 66 16.26 9.59 -0.03
CA ASP A 66 15.51 10.83 0.24
C ASP A 66 14.93 10.81 1.67
N VAL A 67 14.31 9.70 2.06
CA VAL A 67 13.71 9.54 3.38
C VAL A 67 14.77 9.59 4.49
N VAL A 68 15.90 8.89 4.33
CA VAL A 68 17.00 8.89 5.30
C VAL A 68 17.61 10.28 5.42
N THR A 69 17.88 10.95 4.29
CA THR A 69 18.45 12.31 4.28
C THR A 69 17.54 13.29 5.02
N LEU A 70 16.24 13.25 4.75
CA LEU A 70 15.26 14.11 5.42
C LEU A 70 15.11 13.75 6.89
N ALA A 71 15.13 12.46 7.21
CA ALA A 71 15.04 11.99 8.58
C ALA A 71 16.24 12.47 9.40
N GLU A 72 17.46 12.29 8.93
CA GLU A 72 18.67 12.78 9.60
C GLU A 72 18.65 14.30 9.78
N ARG A 73 18.14 15.03 8.80
CA ARG A 73 18.06 16.50 8.83
C ARG A 73 17.04 17.02 9.85
N LEU A 74 15.89 16.35 9.99
CA LEU A 74 14.74 16.88 10.71
C LEU A 74 14.48 16.20 12.06
N ASN A 75 15.09 15.04 12.32
CA ASN A 75 14.91 14.30 13.57
C ASN A 75 15.27 15.15 14.80
N GLY A 76 14.40 15.13 15.82
CA GLY A 76 14.55 15.90 17.05
C GLY A 76 14.09 17.37 16.94
N THR A 77 13.55 17.79 15.80
CA THR A 77 12.85 19.08 15.70
C THR A 77 11.40 18.94 16.17
N ASP A 78 10.83 20.00 16.72
CA ASP A 78 9.47 20.01 17.26
C ASP A 78 8.46 20.28 16.12
N TYR A 79 7.71 19.24 15.72
CA TYR A 79 6.75 19.31 14.62
C TYR A 79 5.32 19.65 15.10
N ASN A 80 5.06 19.50 16.40
CA ASN A 80 3.73 19.65 16.99
C ASN A 80 3.58 20.93 17.84
N GLY A 81 4.69 21.63 18.12
CA GLY A 81 4.77 22.87 18.87
C GLY A 81 4.71 22.69 20.39
N ASP A 82 4.99 21.50 20.92
CA ASP A 82 4.94 21.20 22.35
C ASP A 82 6.24 21.53 23.12
N GLY A 83 7.27 21.99 22.40
CA GLY A 83 8.58 22.32 22.95
C GLY A 83 9.51 21.11 23.14
N VAL A 84 9.10 19.91 22.71
CA VAL A 84 9.88 18.67 22.75
C VAL A 84 10.24 18.25 21.32
N GLY A 85 11.46 17.74 21.14
CA GLY A 85 11.89 17.24 19.84
C GLY A 85 11.15 15.95 19.45
N ASP A 86 10.68 15.89 18.20
CA ASP A 86 9.91 14.78 17.65
C ASP A 86 10.75 13.82 16.80
N TRP A 87 10.19 12.64 16.50
CA TRP A 87 10.91 11.59 15.76
C TRP A 87 10.71 11.71 14.25
N ALA A 88 11.78 11.60 13.49
CA ALA A 88 11.67 11.63 12.03
C ALA A 88 10.97 10.39 11.45
N VAL A 89 11.20 9.21 12.00
CA VAL A 89 10.68 7.95 11.46
C VAL A 89 10.03 7.13 12.56
N CYS A 90 8.75 6.81 12.39
CA CYS A 90 7.99 6.03 13.36
C CYS A 90 7.44 4.75 12.74
N HIS A 91 7.96 3.61 13.21
CA HIS A 91 7.50 2.28 12.81
C HIS A 91 7.28 1.39 14.02
N THR A 92 6.34 0.45 13.90
CA THR A 92 6.15 -0.61 14.88
C THR A 92 7.33 -1.58 14.82
N LEU A 93 8.19 -1.59 15.84
CA LEU A 93 9.39 -2.45 15.95
C LEU A 93 9.12 -3.86 16.50
N THR A 94 7.86 -4.21 16.77
CA THR A 94 7.53 -5.53 17.31
C THR A 94 7.80 -6.61 16.25
N ASN A 95 8.69 -7.54 16.61
CA ASN A 95 9.25 -8.59 15.75
C ASN A 95 8.22 -9.59 15.20
N THR A 96 6.99 -9.58 15.70
CA THR A 96 5.90 -10.46 15.25
C THR A 96 4.93 -9.80 14.26
N CYS A 97 5.19 -8.55 13.82
CA CYS A 97 4.16 -7.71 13.18
C CYS A 97 4.54 -7.10 11.81
N GLN A 98 4.64 -5.76 11.74
CA GLN A 98 4.87 -4.96 10.53
C GLN A 98 6.34 -4.76 10.23
N ALA A 99 7.22 -4.83 11.22
CA ALA A 99 8.66 -4.73 11.01
C ALA A 99 9.16 -5.72 9.93
N PRO A 100 8.77 -7.02 9.94
CA PRO A 100 9.07 -7.92 8.84
C PRO A 100 8.52 -7.42 7.50
N HIS A 101 7.33 -6.84 7.43
CA HIS A 101 6.75 -6.36 6.17
C HIS A 101 7.45 -5.14 5.60
N ILE A 102 7.77 -4.15 6.44
CA ILE A 102 8.51 -2.94 6.03
C ILE A 102 9.92 -3.34 5.59
N LEU A 103 10.58 -4.24 6.34
CA LEU A 103 11.87 -4.80 5.94
C LEU A 103 11.77 -5.57 4.63
N MET A 104 10.70 -6.36 4.43
CA MET A 104 10.47 -7.07 3.17
C MET A 104 10.16 -6.11 2.02
N ASP A 105 9.55 -4.94 2.27
CA ASP A 105 9.27 -3.95 1.22
C ASP A 105 10.55 -3.21 0.82
N ILE A 106 11.38 -2.82 1.80
CA ILE A 106 12.74 -2.32 1.55
C ILE A 106 13.55 -3.36 0.75
N ALA A 107 13.55 -4.61 1.23
CA ALA A 107 14.33 -5.69 0.67
C ALA A 107 13.81 -6.12 -0.72
N ALA A 108 12.50 -6.08 -0.95
CA ALA A 108 11.88 -6.35 -2.24
C ALA A 108 12.34 -5.33 -3.29
N ASN A 109 12.40 -4.03 -2.96
CA ASN A 109 12.88 -3.01 -3.91
C ASN A 109 14.28 -3.35 -4.48
N VAL A 110 15.13 -3.94 -3.65
CA VAL A 110 16.51 -4.30 -4.00
C VAL A 110 16.58 -5.65 -4.72
N MET A 111 15.78 -6.63 -4.29
CA MET A 111 15.90 -8.03 -4.74
C MET A 111 14.89 -8.45 -5.84
N GLN A 112 13.84 -7.66 -6.07
CA GLN A 112 12.73 -7.96 -6.99
C GLN A 112 12.78 -7.04 -8.21
N THR A 113 13.63 -7.38 -9.18
CA THR A 113 13.88 -6.56 -10.39
C THR A 113 12.87 -6.75 -11.53
N LEU A 114 12.09 -7.83 -11.53
CA LEU A 114 11.16 -8.21 -12.61
C LEU A 114 9.69 -8.08 -12.18
N GLY A 115 9.42 -7.15 -11.26
CA GLY A 115 8.09 -6.94 -10.71
C GLY A 115 7.54 -8.20 -10.01
N PRO A 116 6.21 -8.45 -10.04
CA PRO A 116 5.58 -9.53 -9.28
C PRO A 116 6.01 -10.96 -9.68
N THR A 117 6.77 -11.12 -10.76
CA THR A 117 7.28 -12.42 -11.22
C THR A 117 8.47 -12.94 -10.40
N HIS A 118 9.09 -12.10 -9.56
CA HIS A 118 10.16 -12.48 -8.63
C HIS A 118 9.56 -12.72 -7.22
N GLY A 119 9.25 -13.98 -6.88
CA GLY A 119 8.33 -14.38 -5.79
C GLY A 119 8.81 -14.26 -4.34
N PHE A 120 9.07 -13.05 -3.83
CA PHE A 120 9.70 -12.82 -2.52
C PHE A 120 8.75 -12.79 -1.27
N LEU A 121 7.42 -12.64 -1.38
CA LEU A 121 6.59 -12.17 -0.25
C LEU A 121 5.79 -13.26 0.55
N TYR A 122 5.71 -13.12 1.89
CA TYR A 122 4.88 -13.90 2.87
C TYR A 122 4.28 -13.00 4.01
N GLY A 123 3.20 -13.40 4.73
CA GLY A 123 2.53 -12.70 5.88
C GLY A 123 1.73 -13.60 6.85
N LYS A 124 1.06 -13.21 7.99
CA LYS A 124 0.75 -11.91 8.72
C LYS A 124 0.17 -12.14 10.17
N ARG A 125 0.15 -11.11 11.08
CA ARG A 125 -0.92 -10.72 12.09
C ARG A 125 -0.73 -9.25 12.64
N ASP A 126 -1.79 -8.57 13.14
CA ASP A 126 -1.96 -7.07 13.27
C ASP A 126 -1.33 -6.31 14.47
N CYS A 127 -0.82 -5.08 14.24
CA CYS A 127 -0.24 -4.14 15.26
C CYS A 127 -0.37 -2.65 14.82
N ASN A 128 -0.80 -1.72 15.71
CA ASN A 128 -1.16 -0.30 15.37
C ASN A 128 -0.29 0.82 16.00
N ALA A 129 0.86 0.51 16.61
CA ALA A 129 1.63 1.49 17.40
C ALA A 129 2.19 2.68 16.58
N GLY A 130 2.77 2.42 15.40
CA GLY A 130 3.31 3.49 14.52
C GLY A 130 2.26 4.46 13.99
N THR A 131 1.01 4.00 13.81
CA THR A 131 -0.13 4.83 13.41
C THR A 131 -0.44 5.90 14.44
N LEU A 132 -0.41 5.56 15.74
CA LEU A 132 -0.76 6.50 16.81
C LEU A 132 0.25 7.64 16.96
N ALA A 133 1.55 7.33 16.90
CA ALA A 133 2.58 8.35 17.00
C ALA A 133 2.50 9.34 15.81
N PHE A 134 2.22 8.83 14.60
CA PHE A 134 2.01 9.68 13.44
C PHE A 134 0.74 10.54 13.57
N LEU A 135 -0.39 9.97 14.00
CA LEU A 135 -1.64 10.71 14.17
C LEU A 135 -1.58 11.75 15.31
N ASN A 136 -0.74 11.53 16.32
CA ASN A 136 -0.47 12.51 17.37
C ASN A 136 0.46 13.65 16.90
N GLY A 137 1.00 13.55 15.69
CA GLY A 137 1.86 14.59 15.10
C GLY A 137 3.33 14.52 15.52
N THR A 138 3.72 13.52 16.31
CA THR A 138 5.10 13.35 16.82
C THR A 138 6.03 12.64 15.84
N CYS A 139 5.58 12.44 14.59
CA CYS A 139 6.32 11.71 13.57
C CYS A 139 6.29 12.41 12.23
N LEU A 140 7.46 12.53 11.59
CA LEU A 140 7.58 13.09 10.24
C LEU A 140 7.20 12.06 9.15
N PHE A 141 7.68 10.82 9.27
CA PHE A 141 7.41 9.73 8.33
C PHE A 141 6.82 8.50 9.03
N THR A 142 5.92 7.80 8.34
CA THR A 142 5.56 6.42 8.67
C THR A 142 5.26 5.61 7.41
N ILE A 143 5.51 4.31 7.47
CA ILE A 143 5.10 3.35 6.42
C ILE A 143 4.13 2.41 7.09
N GLN A 144 2.89 2.48 6.62
CA GLN A 144 1.76 1.89 7.31
C GLN A 144 0.63 1.60 6.32
N ASN A 145 -0.38 0.83 6.76
CA ASN A 145 -1.61 0.61 6.03
C ASN A 145 -2.48 1.87 5.92
N SER A 146 -3.58 1.74 5.19
CA SER A 146 -4.53 2.83 4.89
C SER A 146 -5.18 3.47 6.12
N ALA A 147 -5.07 2.87 7.31
CA ALA A 147 -5.57 3.47 8.54
C ALA A 147 -4.91 4.81 8.88
N VAL A 148 -3.65 5.07 8.46
CA VAL A 148 -3.02 6.37 8.69
C VAL A 148 -3.71 7.46 7.87
N PHE A 149 -3.92 7.23 6.57
CA PHE A 149 -4.67 8.16 5.71
C PHE A 149 -6.05 8.47 6.29
N LYS A 150 -6.77 7.42 6.68
CA LYS A 150 -8.11 7.50 7.25
C LYS A 150 -8.19 8.16 8.61
N GLY A 151 -7.23 7.86 9.47
CA GLY A 151 -7.10 8.45 10.79
C GLY A 151 -6.90 9.96 10.77
N THR A 152 -6.42 10.55 9.65
CA THR A 152 -6.31 12.02 9.53
C THR A 152 -7.66 12.73 9.66
N LEU A 153 -8.79 12.08 9.35
CA LEU A 153 -10.13 12.62 9.62
C LEU A 153 -10.41 12.79 11.11
N LEU A 154 -9.83 11.92 11.93
CA LEU A 154 -10.01 11.90 13.38
C LEU A 154 -8.92 12.68 14.13
N ALA A 155 -7.92 13.21 13.41
CA ALA A 155 -6.81 14.00 13.93
C ALA A 155 -6.85 15.44 13.37
N PRO A 156 -7.66 16.35 13.96
CA PRO A 156 -7.85 17.71 13.43
C PRO A 156 -6.57 18.51 13.24
N SER A 157 -5.55 18.26 14.07
CA SER A 157 -4.24 18.90 14.02
C SER A 157 -3.46 18.61 12.72
N LEU A 158 -3.78 17.51 12.03
CA LEU A 158 -3.10 17.01 10.84
C LEU A 158 -3.90 17.15 9.54
N ARG A 159 -5.15 17.63 9.61
CA ARG A 159 -6.00 17.81 8.43
C ARG A 159 -5.32 18.74 7.41
N GLY A 160 -5.15 18.25 6.18
CA GLY A 160 -4.50 18.98 5.09
C GLY A 160 -2.97 19.12 5.20
N LYS A 161 -2.35 18.47 6.18
CA LYS A 161 -0.89 18.55 6.44
C LYS A 161 -0.13 17.26 6.11
N VAL A 162 -0.86 16.18 5.80
CA VAL A 162 -0.30 14.87 5.49
C VAL A 162 -0.31 14.65 3.99
N GLY A 163 0.79 14.11 3.45
CA GLY A 163 0.87 13.54 2.12
C GLY A 163 0.98 12.02 2.16
N SER A 164 0.57 11.37 1.07
CA SER A 164 0.78 9.94 0.83
C SER A 164 1.53 9.72 -0.46
N ALA A 165 2.42 8.73 -0.48
CA ALA A 165 3.16 8.33 -1.67
C ALA A 165 3.36 6.82 -1.70
N MET A 166 3.76 6.30 -2.87
CA MET A 166 4.28 4.93 -2.98
C MET A 166 5.37 4.70 -1.93
N VAL A 167 5.47 3.47 -1.43
CA VAL A 167 6.63 3.07 -0.62
C VAL A 167 7.90 3.44 -1.39
N PRO A 168 8.91 4.08 -0.76
CA PRO A 168 10.06 4.60 -1.49
C PRO A 168 10.77 3.49 -2.24
N GLY A 169 11.29 3.80 -3.43
CA GLY A 169 12.05 2.85 -4.24
C GLY A 169 13.56 2.97 -4.03
N VAL A 170 14.32 2.32 -4.91
CA VAL A 170 15.79 2.33 -4.93
C VAL A 170 16.32 2.71 -6.31
N THR A 171 17.47 3.38 -6.36
CA THR A 171 18.15 3.72 -7.64
C THR A 171 19.19 2.67 -8.04
N GLU A 172 19.52 1.75 -7.13
CA GLU A 172 20.44 0.63 -7.34
C GLU A 172 19.75 -0.67 -6.93
N VAL A 173 19.94 -1.72 -7.74
CA VAL A 173 19.32 -3.04 -7.53
C VAL A 173 20.40 -4.12 -7.43
N TRP A 174 20.06 -5.25 -6.83
CA TRP A 174 21.00 -6.36 -6.69
C TRP A 174 21.13 -7.16 -8.01
N ASP A 175 22.31 -7.11 -8.62
CA ASP A 175 22.66 -7.97 -9.74
C ASP A 175 23.19 -9.31 -9.21
N ARG A 176 22.41 -10.38 -9.45
CA ARG A 176 22.75 -11.74 -9.00
C ARG A 176 23.96 -12.33 -9.72
N VAL A 177 24.22 -11.93 -10.95
CA VAL A 177 25.36 -12.40 -11.75
C VAL A 177 26.64 -11.70 -11.30
N ALA A 178 26.57 -10.38 -11.11
CA ALA A 178 27.70 -9.59 -10.66
C ALA A 178 27.95 -9.69 -9.14
N GLY A 179 26.96 -10.17 -8.37
CA GLY A 179 27.06 -10.32 -6.92
C GLY A 179 27.21 -8.98 -6.18
N ARG A 180 26.63 -7.91 -6.73
CA ARG A 180 26.75 -6.54 -6.18
C ARG A 180 25.54 -5.68 -6.55
N LEU A 181 25.39 -4.56 -5.85
CA LEU A 181 24.47 -3.51 -6.26
C LEU A 181 24.97 -2.84 -7.54
N VAL A 182 24.05 -2.57 -8.46
CA VAL A 182 24.32 -1.86 -9.71
C VAL A 182 23.22 -0.82 -9.97
N PRO A 183 23.53 0.29 -10.66
CA PRO A 183 22.51 1.26 -11.04
C PRO A 183 21.38 0.63 -11.85
N CYS A 184 20.15 1.02 -11.50
CA CYS A 184 18.97 0.59 -12.22
C CYS A 184 18.96 1.17 -13.65
N SER A 185 18.64 0.33 -14.63
CA SER A 185 18.54 0.66 -16.05
C SER A 185 17.24 0.12 -16.64
N ALA A 186 16.82 0.60 -17.81
CA ALA A 186 15.61 0.09 -18.46
C ALA A 186 15.69 -1.42 -18.79
N GLN A 187 16.89 -1.95 -18.98
CA GLN A 187 17.12 -3.38 -19.23
C GLN A 187 17.06 -4.20 -17.93
N LEU A 188 17.60 -3.66 -16.83
CA LEU A 188 17.70 -4.38 -15.56
C LEU A 188 16.42 -4.24 -14.71
N CYS A 189 15.77 -3.08 -14.77
CA CYS A 189 14.51 -2.76 -14.11
C CYS A 189 13.52 -2.18 -15.15
N PRO A 190 12.87 -3.03 -15.96
CA PRO A 190 11.99 -2.57 -17.04
C PRO A 190 10.76 -1.80 -16.54
N PHE A 191 10.43 -1.90 -15.24
CA PHE A 191 9.30 -1.23 -14.61
C PHE A 191 9.70 -0.01 -13.76
N ALA A 192 10.99 0.36 -13.73
CA ALA A 192 11.43 1.53 -13.01
C ALA A 192 10.91 2.82 -13.67
N THR A 193 10.54 3.80 -12.86
CA THR A 193 10.05 5.09 -13.34
C THR A 193 11.08 6.20 -13.09
N PRO A 194 11.20 7.20 -13.98
CA PRO A 194 12.08 8.34 -13.74
C PRO A 194 11.51 9.21 -12.62
N GLN A 195 12.34 9.53 -11.63
CA GLN A 195 11.98 10.38 -10.50
C GLN A 195 13.04 11.46 -10.27
N GLN A 196 12.58 12.64 -9.86
CA GLN A 196 13.47 13.71 -9.40
C GLN A 196 13.81 13.47 -7.93
N LEU A 197 15.10 13.37 -7.62
CA LEU A 197 15.62 13.14 -6.27
C LEU A 197 15.87 14.47 -5.53
N LEU A 198 16.08 14.41 -4.21
CA LEU A 198 16.35 15.61 -3.39
C LEU A 198 17.55 16.42 -3.84
N ASN A 199 18.56 15.77 -4.42
CA ASN A 199 19.75 16.44 -4.95
C ASN A 199 19.51 17.12 -6.32
N GLY A 200 18.28 17.09 -6.84
CA GLY A 200 17.89 17.67 -8.13
C GLY A 200 18.19 16.78 -9.34
N SER A 201 18.83 15.62 -9.15
CA SER A 201 19.06 14.67 -10.24
C SER A 201 17.78 13.90 -10.60
N VAL A 202 17.69 13.46 -11.86
CA VAL A 202 16.62 12.55 -12.31
C VAL A 202 17.22 11.17 -12.51
N ARG A 203 16.65 10.17 -11.83
CA ARG A 203 17.13 8.78 -11.87
C ARG A 203 15.97 7.81 -12.05
N LEU A 204 16.24 6.66 -12.68
CA LEU A 204 15.30 5.54 -12.65
C LEU A 204 15.23 4.99 -11.23
N VAL A 205 14.01 4.91 -10.70
CA VAL A 205 13.73 4.35 -9.38
C VAL A 205 12.95 3.06 -9.56
N ASN A 206 13.54 1.96 -9.07
CA ASN A 206 12.88 0.67 -8.98
C ASN A 206 12.03 0.63 -7.71
N TYR A 207 10.74 0.38 -7.87
CA TYR A 207 9.80 0.22 -6.78
C TYR A 207 9.50 -1.27 -6.60
N ALA A 208 9.30 -1.71 -5.36
CA ALA A 208 8.58 -2.95 -5.13
C ALA A 208 7.21 -2.84 -5.80
N PRO A 209 6.70 -3.96 -6.37
CA PRO A 209 5.33 -4.00 -6.83
C PRO A 209 4.42 -3.48 -5.72
N TRP A 210 3.46 -2.63 -6.06
CA TRP A 210 2.53 -2.07 -5.09
C TRP A 210 1.96 -3.21 -4.23
N LYS A 211 2.34 -3.23 -2.95
CA LYS A 211 1.95 -4.29 -2.04
C LYS A 211 0.56 -4.00 -1.49
N GLY A 212 -0.42 -4.10 -2.38
CA GLY A 212 -1.77 -4.43 -1.98
C GLY A 212 -1.78 -5.87 -1.52
N THR A 213 -1.59 -6.12 -0.23
CA THR A 213 -1.95 -7.43 0.31
C THR A 213 -3.47 -7.50 0.31
N VAL A 214 -4.04 -8.54 -0.29
CA VAL A 214 -5.44 -8.87 -0.03
C VAL A 214 -5.51 -9.21 1.46
N GLY A 215 -6.23 -8.38 2.23
CA GLY A 215 -6.41 -8.57 3.67
C GLY A 215 -7.17 -9.86 3.95
N TYR A 216 -8.20 -10.12 3.15
CA TYR A 216 -8.95 -11.38 3.14
C TYR A 216 -9.46 -11.70 1.73
N SER A 217 -9.34 -12.96 1.31
CA SER A 217 -9.92 -13.49 0.09
C SER A 217 -10.92 -14.59 0.41
N GLY A 218 -12.07 -14.60 -0.25
CA GLY A 218 -13.02 -15.71 -0.20
C GLY A 218 -12.80 -16.67 -1.36
N SER A 219 -12.68 -17.97 -1.08
CA SER A 219 -12.60 -19.02 -2.10
C SER A 219 -13.76 -19.98 -1.93
N VAL A 220 -14.24 -20.56 -3.03
CA VAL A 220 -15.29 -21.58 -3.02
C VAL A 220 -14.63 -22.96 -3.08
N ALA A 221 -15.06 -23.88 -2.22
CA ALA A 221 -14.53 -25.24 -2.21
C ALA A 221 -14.89 -25.97 -3.52
N GLY A 222 -13.90 -26.63 -4.14
CA GLY A 222 -14.08 -27.34 -5.40
C GLY A 222 -14.88 -28.64 -5.29
N ALA A 223 -14.90 -29.25 -4.10
CA ALA A 223 -15.48 -30.59 -3.87
C ALA A 223 -16.94 -30.59 -3.36
N ILE A 224 -17.66 -29.46 -3.42
CA ILE A 224 -19.07 -29.35 -2.98
C ILE A 224 -20.02 -29.30 -4.19
N SER A 225 -21.32 -29.48 -3.97
CA SER A 225 -22.29 -29.51 -5.08
C SER A 225 -22.35 -28.16 -5.83
N PRO A 226 -22.67 -28.16 -7.14
CA PRO A 226 -22.76 -26.92 -7.93
C PRO A 226 -23.72 -25.88 -7.36
N GLU A 227 -24.81 -26.33 -6.72
CA GLU A 227 -25.77 -25.45 -6.04
C GLU A 227 -25.12 -24.69 -4.86
N TYR A 228 -24.36 -25.41 -4.02
CA TYR A 228 -23.62 -24.78 -2.92
C TYR A 228 -22.45 -23.93 -3.41
N GLN A 229 -21.80 -24.31 -4.52
CA GLN A 229 -20.76 -23.49 -5.14
C GLN A 229 -21.33 -22.15 -5.60
N GLN A 230 -22.47 -22.17 -6.29
CA GLN A 230 -23.15 -20.96 -6.75
C GLN A 230 -23.63 -20.10 -5.57
N ALA A 231 -24.23 -20.72 -4.54
CA ALA A 231 -24.66 -19.99 -3.35
C ALA A 231 -23.50 -19.32 -2.60
N ALA A 232 -22.37 -20.03 -2.46
CA ALA A 232 -21.16 -19.48 -1.86
C ALA A 232 -20.59 -18.34 -2.71
N PHE A 233 -20.54 -18.48 -4.04
CA PHE A 233 -20.14 -17.40 -4.93
C PHE A 233 -21.05 -16.17 -4.80
N ASN A 234 -22.37 -16.34 -4.82
CA ASN A 234 -23.33 -15.24 -4.69
C ASN A 234 -23.14 -14.46 -3.37
N TYR A 235 -22.83 -15.16 -2.27
CA TYR A 235 -22.51 -14.52 -1.00
C TYR A 235 -21.23 -13.66 -1.09
N LEU A 236 -20.17 -14.21 -1.68
CA LEU A 236 -18.90 -13.48 -1.86
C LEU A 236 -19.05 -12.30 -2.82
N GLU A 237 -19.86 -12.45 -3.87
CA GLU A 237 -20.26 -11.37 -4.78
C GLU A 237 -20.99 -10.26 -4.04
N LEU A 238 -22.00 -10.60 -3.22
CA LEU A 238 -22.72 -9.61 -2.42
C LEU A 238 -21.79 -8.88 -1.45
N ALA A 239 -20.87 -9.60 -0.80
CA ALA A 239 -19.90 -9.02 0.12
C ALA A 239 -18.91 -8.06 -0.57
N THR A 240 -18.63 -8.27 -1.86
CA THR A 240 -17.70 -7.45 -2.66
C THR A 240 -18.41 -6.42 -3.54
N ALA A 241 -19.74 -6.35 -3.45
CA ALA A 241 -20.54 -5.35 -4.14
C ALA A 241 -20.06 -3.94 -3.72
N THR A 242 -19.92 -3.08 -4.73
CA THR A 242 -19.22 -1.80 -4.63
C THR A 242 -19.68 -0.92 -3.47
N ASN A 243 -20.96 -0.95 -3.10
CA ASN A 243 -21.49 -0.15 -1.99
C ASN A 243 -20.93 -0.55 -0.62
N PHE A 244 -20.78 -1.84 -0.32
CA PHE A 244 -20.23 -2.28 0.97
C PHE A 244 -18.74 -1.97 1.06
N SER A 245 -18.01 -2.21 -0.03
CA SER A 245 -16.59 -1.86 -0.12
C SER A 245 -16.36 -0.36 0.14
N TRP A 246 -17.17 0.53 -0.45
CA TRP A 246 -17.07 1.97 -0.20
C TRP A 246 -17.32 2.36 1.26
N GLN A 247 -18.27 1.73 1.95
CA GLN A 247 -18.49 2.00 3.39
C GLN A 247 -17.22 1.72 4.20
N THR A 248 -16.57 0.57 3.97
CA THR A 248 -15.36 0.19 4.70
C THR A 248 -14.12 1.01 4.30
N VAL A 249 -14.04 1.44 3.05
CA VAL A 249 -12.94 2.28 2.53
C VAL A 249 -13.04 3.70 3.09
N LEU A 250 -14.24 4.26 3.19
CA LEU A 250 -14.46 5.63 3.65
C LEU A 250 -14.55 5.75 5.18
N ASP A 251 -14.80 4.66 5.90
CA ASP A 251 -14.80 4.65 7.37
C ASP A 251 -13.41 4.97 7.93
N PRO A 252 -13.24 6.08 8.68
CA PRO A 252 -11.95 6.51 9.22
C PRO A 252 -11.34 5.56 10.26
N THR A 253 -12.15 4.67 10.84
CA THR A 253 -11.74 3.72 11.88
C THR A 253 -11.31 2.36 11.31
N SER A 254 -11.57 2.14 10.02
CA SER A 254 -11.30 0.89 9.32
C SER A 254 -9.88 0.87 8.73
N ILE A 255 -9.20 -0.27 8.84
CA ILE A 255 -7.87 -0.51 8.24
C ILE A 255 -7.94 -0.92 6.76
N TRP A 256 -9.14 -1.05 6.19
CA TRP A 256 -9.34 -1.63 4.86
C TRP A 256 -9.02 -0.65 3.75
N ALA A 257 -8.14 -1.03 2.83
CA ALA A 257 -7.75 -0.23 1.69
C ALA A 257 -8.70 -0.45 0.50
N PRO A 258 -8.71 0.48 -0.47
CA PRO A 258 -9.40 0.29 -1.74
C PRO A 258 -9.03 -1.03 -2.42
N LEU A 259 -10.02 -1.65 -3.05
CA LEU A 259 -9.93 -2.98 -3.67
C LEU A 259 -9.84 -2.95 -5.20
N ARG A 260 -10.13 -1.80 -5.81
CA ARG A 260 -10.29 -1.65 -7.26
C ARG A 260 -9.63 -0.36 -7.70
N ASP A 261 -9.07 -0.36 -8.91
CA ASP A 261 -8.44 0.83 -9.48
C ASP A 261 -9.39 2.01 -9.60
N SER A 262 -10.69 1.76 -9.84
CA SER A 262 -11.72 2.81 -9.88
C SER A 262 -11.95 3.53 -8.54
N MET A 263 -11.47 2.98 -7.43
CA MET A 263 -11.54 3.58 -6.10
C MET A 263 -10.30 4.43 -5.76
N ILE A 264 -9.26 4.37 -6.60
CA ILE A 264 -7.97 5.04 -6.41
C ILE A 264 -7.70 6.01 -7.58
N SER A 265 -8.10 5.64 -8.78
CA SER A 265 -7.73 6.27 -10.04
C SER A 265 -8.94 6.50 -10.96
N GLY A 266 -8.83 7.53 -11.80
CA GLY A 266 -9.90 7.96 -12.70
C GLY A 266 -10.54 9.30 -12.29
N PRO A 267 -11.28 9.95 -13.20
CA PRO A 267 -11.73 11.35 -13.03
C PRO A 267 -12.65 11.57 -11.83
N ASN A 268 -13.34 10.53 -11.36
CA ASN A 268 -14.30 10.60 -10.26
C ASN A 268 -13.84 9.89 -8.98
N ALA A 269 -12.64 9.29 -8.96
CA ALA A 269 -12.18 8.49 -7.80
C ALA A 269 -12.06 9.32 -6.52
N LEU A 270 -11.80 10.62 -6.65
CA LEU A 270 -11.64 11.56 -5.54
C LEU A 270 -12.98 11.97 -4.89
N GLN A 271 -14.08 12.01 -5.66
CA GLN A 271 -15.37 12.56 -5.20
C GLN A 271 -15.94 11.85 -3.95
N PRO A 272 -15.94 10.50 -3.86
CA PRO A 272 -16.43 9.81 -2.67
C PRO A 272 -15.66 10.17 -1.39
N TYR A 273 -14.34 10.37 -1.46
CA TYR A 273 -13.53 10.77 -0.31
C TYR A 273 -13.87 12.20 0.13
N LEU A 274 -13.96 13.14 -0.81
CA LEU A 274 -14.34 14.52 -0.47
C LEU A 274 -15.74 14.58 0.14
N ALA A 275 -16.70 13.81 -0.40
CA ALA A 275 -18.05 13.72 0.14
C ALA A 275 -18.10 13.11 1.56
N ALA A 276 -17.17 12.20 1.88
CA ALA A 276 -16.99 11.63 3.22
C ALA A 276 -16.20 12.56 4.17
N GLY A 277 -15.78 13.74 3.73
CA GLY A 277 -15.13 14.76 4.54
C GLY A 277 -13.60 14.70 4.57
N TYR A 278 -12.99 13.87 3.72
CA TYR A 278 -11.53 13.81 3.55
C TYR A 278 -11.01 15.10 2.93
N ASP A 279 -9.82 15.52 3.35
CA ASP A 279 -9.22 16.76 2.89
C ASP A 279 -8.62 16.63 1.49
N LEU A 280 -8.83 17.64 0.65
CA LEU A 280 -8.34 17.64 -0.72
C LEU A 280 -6.80 17.57 -0.80
N ALA A 281 -6.09 18.29 0.06
CA ALA A 281 -4.62 18.31 0.05
C ALA A 281 -4.04 16.96 0.50
N THR A 282 -4.77 16.19 1.32
CA THR A 282 -4.39 14.84 1.73
C THR A 282 -4.74 13.78 0.68
N THR A 283 -5.77 14.02 -0.14
CA THR A 283 -6.32 13.00 -1.07
C THR A 283 -5.83 13.13 -2.52
N LYS A 284 -5.20 14.26 -2.88
CA LYS A 284 -4.82 14.59 -4.27
C LYS A 284 -3.45 14.03 -4.70
N GLU A 285 -2.66 13.51 -3.77
CA GLU A 285 -1.33 12.91 -4.02
C GLU A 285 -1.38 11.39 -4.00
#